data_AF-A0A662IZ89-F1
#
_entry.id   AF-A0A662IZ89-F1
#
_cell.length_a   1.000
_cell.length_b   1.000
_cell.length_c   1.000
_cell.angle_alpha   90.00
_cell.angle_beta   90.00
_cell.angle_gamma   90.00
#
_symmetry.space_group_name_H-M   'P 1'
#
loop_
_entity.id
_entity.type
_entity.pdbx_description
1 polymer ?
#
loop_
_entity_poly.entity_id
_entity_poly.type
_entity_poly.pdbx_seq_one_letter_code
_entity_poly.pdbx_strand_id
1 'polypeptide(L)'
;MKPRKFFELILFILGSGLAGYTGFVLGIAWAQPFWETPLITVLFYASGVSTALMAIGLCIAILRLVQVTEESKKLFVEMMHRLDVADGYMLAIEFGTAMLYLYIMLNSPSEVARASAQILAFGELAPLFWGGFVFLGLIVPMALVALLAWKGRTAAFIRLYAPLMIVASLCVLIGGAFMRYCFLLAGQLPVIR
;
A
#
# COMPACT_ATOMS: atom_id res chain seq x y z
N MET A 1 -5.37 18.27 -28.13
CA MET A 1 -6.04 17.56 -27.00
C MET A 1 -7.00 18.52 -26.32
N LYS A 2 -8.17 18.06 -25.83
CA LYS A 2 -9.04 18.93 -24.99
C LYS A 2 -8.22 19.38 -23.76
N PRO A 3 -8.30 20.64 -23.31
CA PRO A 3 -7.47 21.17 -22.23
C PRO A 3 -7.51 20.28 -20.97
N ARG A 4 -8.68 19.69 -20.66
CA ARG A 4 -8.85 18.72 -19.56
C ARG A 4 -7.89 17.53 -19.62
N LYS A 5 -7.76 16.86 -20.78
CA LYS A 5 -6.90 15.67 -20.94
C LYS A 5 -5.42 16.01 -20.80
N PHE A 6 -5.06 17.23 -21.18
CA PHE A 6 -3.68 17.72 -21.03
C PHE A 6 -3.33 17.93 -19.55
N PHE A 7 -4.23 18.58 -18.79
CA PHE A 7 -4.05 18.74 -17.34
C PHE A 7 -4.06 17.39 -16.59
N GLU A 8 -4.97 16.48 -16.95
CA GLU A 8 -5.01 15.11 -16.39
C GLU A 8 -3.67 14.39 -16.58
N LEU A 9 -3.09 14.46 -17.78
CA LEU A 9 -1.80 13.83 -18.09
C LEU A 9 -0.66 14.45 -17.28
N ILE A 10 -0.60 15.78 -17.19
CA ILE A 10 0.43 16.48 -16.43
C ILE A 10 0.35 16.10 -14.94
N LEU A 11 -0.84 16.16 -14.35
CA LEU A 11 -1.03 15.83 -12.94
C LEU A 11 -0.71 14.37 -12.64
N PHE A 12 -1.04 13.47 -13.56
CA PHE A 12 -0.68 12.06 -13.45
C PHE A 12 0.85 11.87 -13.42
N ILE A 13 1.58 12.50 -14.36
CA ILE A 13 3.04 12.41 -14.41
C ILE A 13 3.68 12.99 -13.15
N LEU A 14 3.23 14.18 -12.72
CA LEU A 14 3.76 14.84 -11.52
C LEU A 14 3.47 14.04 -10.25
N GLY A 15 2.24 13.52 -10.10
CA GLY A 15 1.85 12.71 -8.95
C GLY A 15 2.60 11.38 -8.89
N SER A 16 2.77 10.72 -10.03
CA SER A 16 3.58 9.50 -10.14
C SER A 16 5.05 9.77 -9.80
N GLY A 17 5.62 10.86 -10.32
CA GLY A 17 6.98 11.30 -9.98
C GLY A 17 7.15 11.54 -8.48
N LEU A 18 6.19 12.21 -7.84
CA LEU A 18 6.22 12.46 -6.39
C LEU A 18 6.14 11.16 -5.58
N ALA A 19 5.29 10.22 -5.98
CA ALA A 19 5.16 8.93 -5.31
C ALA A 19 6.46 8.11 -5.38
N GLY A 20 7.13 8.12 -6.54
CA GLY A 20 8.39 7.38 -6.75
C GLY A 20 9.63 8.08 -6.18
N TYR A 21 9.61 9.41 -6.06
CA TYR A 21 10.75 10.22 -5.66
C TYR A 21 11.38 9.77 -4.33
N THR A 22 10.56 9.50 -3.32
CA THR A 22 11.05 9.13 -1.99
C THR A 22 11.83 7.80 -2.00
N GLY A 23 11.27 6.77 -2.62
CA GLY A 23 11.93 5.48 -2.79
C GLY A 23 13.16 5.58 -3.70
N PHE A 24 13.08 6.38 -4.77
CA PHE A 24 14.20 6.61 -5.68
C PHE A 24 15.40 7.21 -4.96
N VAL A 25 15.20 8.27 -4.17
CA VAL A 25 16.26 8.91 -3.38
C VAL A 25 16.90 7.93 -2.42
N LEU A 26 16.10 7.11 -1.71
CA LEU A 26 16.63 6.07 -0.82
C LEU A 26 17.48 5.04 -1.57
N GLY A 27 17.03 4.62 -2.75
CA GLY A 27 17.72 3.65 -3.59
C GLY A 27 19.08 4.13 -4.11
N ILE A 28 19.23 5.44 -4.36
CA ILE A 28 20.47 6.02 -4.90
C ILE A 28 21.37 6.66 -3.84
N ALA A 29 20.90 6.83 -2.61
CA ALA A 29 21.63 7.58 -1.58
C ALA A 29 22.98 6.94 -1.19
N TRP A 30 23.28 5.71 -1.64
CA TRP A 30 24.45 4.87 -1.27
C TRP A 30 24.78 4.88 0.22
N ALA A 31 23.78 5.23 1.04
CA ALA A 31 23.97 5.47 2.44
C ALA A 31 24.07 4.13 3.18
N GLN A 32 23.28 3.13 2.76
CA GLN A 32 23.21 1.81 3.37
C GLN A 32 22.97 0.70 2.35
N PRO A 33 23.70 -0.43 2.42
CA PRO A 33 23.55 -1.57 1.50
C PRO A 33 22.13 -2.15 1.47
N PHE A 34 21.38 -2.00 2.57
CA PHE A 34 20.00 -2.47 2.64
C PHE A 34 19.07 -1.69 1.70
N TRP A 35 19.23 -0.38 1.58
CA TRP A 35 18.39 0.47 0.73
C TRP A 35 18.85 0.50 -0.72
N GLU A 36 20.09 0.11 -1.01
CA GLU A 36 20.72 0.15 -2.33
C GLU A 36 20.16 -0.91 -3.29
N THR A 37 18.87 -0.81 -3.60
CA THR A 37 18.18 -1.68 -4.54
C THR A 37 17.02 -0.97 -5.21
N PRO A 38 16.79 -1.15 -6.52
CA PRO A 38 15.60 -0.61 -7.19
C PRO A 38 14.29 -1.11 -6.60
N LEU A 39 14.30 -2.25 -5.88
CA LEU A 39 13.11 -2.82 -5.26
C LEU A 39 12.53 -1.92 -4.17
N ILE A 40 13.34 -1.12 -3.47
CA ILE A 40 12.82 -0.18 -2.48
C ILE A 40 11.94 0.88 -3.15
N THR A 41 12.35 1.35 -4.33
CA THR A 41 11.61 2.32 -5.13
C THR A 41 10.28 1.74 -5.59
N VAL A 42 10.29 0.50 -6.09
CA VAL A 42 9.06 -0.19 -6.52
C VAL A 42 8.10 -0.37 -5.34
N LEU A 43 8.62 -0.78 -4.18
CA LEU A 43 7.81 -1.00 -2.99
C LEU A 43 7.18 0.30 -2.47
N PHE A 44 7.97 1.38 -2.36
CA PHE A 44 7.48 2.69 -1.93
C PHE A 44 6.49 3.30 -2.93
N TYR A 45 6.72 3.10 -4.22
CA TYR A 45 5.82 3.57 -5.27
C TYR A 45 4.48 2.83 -5.22
N ALA A 46 4.49 1.50 -5.20
CA ALA A 46 3.27 0.69 -5.12
C ALA A 46 2.45 1.05 -3.87
N SER A 47 3.11 1.16 -2.72
CA SER A 47 2.46 1.62 -1.47
C SER A 47 2.00 3.06 -1.50
N GLY A 48 2.68 3.94 -2.22
CA GLY A 48 2.21 5.32 -2.46
C GLY A 48 0.91 5.33 -3.26
N VAL A 49 0.83 4.53 -4.31
CA VAL A 49 -0.37 4.40 -5.14
C VAL A 49 -1.52 3.76 -4.35
N SER A 50 -1.26 2.65 -3.64
CA SER A 50 -2.25 1.98 -2.80
C SER A 50 -2.85 2.90 -1.74
N THR A 51 -1.99 3.58 -0.96
CA THR A 51 -2.45 4.52 0.06
C THR A 51 -3.24 5.70 -0.54
N ALA A 52 -2.88 6.18 -1.73
CA ALA A 52 -3.67 7.22 -2.41
C ALA A 52 -5.05 6.73 -2.86
N LEU A 53 -5.14 5.54 -3.46
CA LEU A 53 -6.42 4.92 -3.86
C LEU A 53 -7.34 4.74 -2.64
N MET A 54 -6.79 4.22 -1.54
CA MET A 54 -7.54 3.99 -0.32
C MET A 54 -7.91 5.27 0.42
N ALA A 55 -7.06 6.30 0.40
CA ALA A 55 -7.43 7.62 0.93
C ALA A 55 -8.61 8.23 0.15
N ILE A 56 -8.62 8.11 -1.18
CA ILE A 56 -9.74 8.54 -2.02
C ILE A 56 -11.00 7.74 -1.69
N GLY A 57 -10.89 6.42 -1.59
CA GLY A 57 -11.99 5.52 -1.20
C GLY A 57 -12.59 5.90 0.16
N LEU A 58 -11.74 6.15 1.16
CA LEU A 58 -12.11 6.57 2.51
C LEU A 58 -12.89 7.88 2.50
N CYS A 59 -12.38 8.91 1.80
CA CYS A 59 -13.06 10.20 1.68
C CYS A 59 -14.45 10.05 1.06
N ILE A 60 -14.57 9.29 -0.02
CA ILE A 60 -15.84 9.07 -0.71
C ILE A 60 -16.81 8.26 0.19
N ALA A 61 -16.32 7.26 0.92
CA ALA A 61 -17.13 6.49 1.86
C ALA A 61 -17.67 7.35 3.00
N ILE A 62 -16.84 8.23 3.58
CA ILE A 62 -17.25 9.16 4.65
C ILE A 62 -18.30 10.16 4.14
N LEU A 63 -18.08 10.78 2.97
CA LEU A 63 -19.03 11.73 2.39
C LEU A 63 -20.41 11.11 2.17
N ARG A 64 -20.45 9.83 1.82
CA ARG A 64 -21.70 9.09 1.63
C ARG A 64 -22.42 8.72 2.93
N LEU A 65 -21.72 8.65 4.06
CA LEU A 65 -22.40 8.53 5.36
C LEU A 65 -23.21 9.80 5.68
N VAL A 66 -22.82 10.96 5.13
CA VAL A 66 -23.48 12.25 5.32
C VAL A 66 -24.57 12.50 4.27
N GLN A 67 -24.37 12.08 3.01
CA GLN A 67 -25.32 12.29 1.92
C GLN A 67 -26.13 11.02 1.60
N VAL A 68 -27.41 11.01 2.02
CA VAL A 68 -28.34 9.88 1.82
C VAL A 68 -29.22 10.13 0.59
N THR A 69 -28.77 9.69 -0.58
CA THR A 69 -29.65 9.59 -1.78
C THR A 69 -29.67 8.16 -2.31
N GLU A 70 -30.87 7.61 -2.53
CA GLU A 70 -31.10 6.22 -2.94
C GLU A 70 -30.72 5.94 -4.41
N GLU A 71 -30.79 6.94 -5.29
CA GLU A 71 -30.54 6.76 -6.72
C GLU A 71 -29.06 6.53 -7.09
N SER A 72 -28.12 7.00 -6.25
CA SER A 72 -26.67 6.91 -6.54
C SER A 72 -26.01 5.62 -6.04
N LYS A 73 -26.76 4.72 -5.40
CA LYS A 73 -26.16 3.61 -4.65
C LYS A 73 -25.40 2.59 -5.49
N LYS A 74 -25.92 2.25 -6.67
CA LYS A 74 -25.27 1.28 -7.57
C LYS A 74 -23.96 1.84 -8.13
N LEU A 75 -23.98 3.11 -8.57
CA LEU A 75 -22.80 3.79 -9.11
C LEU A 75 -21.68 3.90 -8.07
N PHE A 76 -22.03 4.24 -6.82
CA PHE A 76 -21.06 4.27 -5.73
C PHE A 76 -20.40 2.91 -5.50
N VAL A 77 -21.20 1.84 -5.39
CA VAL A 77 -20.65 0.49 -5.14
C VAL A 77 -19.75 0.05 -6.29
N GLU A 78 -20.14 0.33 -7.53
CA GLU A 78 -19.31 0.03 -8.68
C GLU A 78 -17.99 0.82 -8.68
N MET A 79 -18.04 2.11 -8.35
CA MET A 79 -16.84 2.94 -8.25
C MET A 79 -15.90 2.46 -7.13
N MET A 80 -16.42 2.18 -5.94
CA MET A 80 -15.62 1.65 -4.82
C MET A 80 -15.02 0.29 -5.16
N HIS A 81 -15.79 -0.60 -5.78
CA HIS A 81 -15.30 -1.90 -6.21
C HIS A 81 -14.16 -1.78 -7.23
N ARG A 82 -14.22 -0.82 -8.15
CA ARG A 82 -13.10 -0.56 -9.07
C ARG A 82 -11.85 -0.06 -8.34
N LEU A 83 -12.00 0.78 -7.32
CA LEU A 83 -10.88 1.22 -6.48
C LEU A 83 -10.28 0.05 -5.69
N ASP A 84 -11.10 -0.80 -5.07
CA ASP A 84 -10.66 -1.98 -4.34
C ASP A 84 -9.91 -2.98 -5.20
N VAL A 85 -10.41 -3.23 -6.42
CA VAL A 85 -9.76 -4.14 -7.36
C VAL A 85 -8.42 -3.55 -7.80
N ALA A 86 -8.37 -2.25 -8.11
CA ALA A 86 -7.14 -1.56 -8.47
C ALA A 86 -6.11 -1.60 -7.33
N ASP A 87 -6.55 -1.35 -6.10
CA ASP A 87 -5.72 -1.43 -4.89
C ASP A 87 -5.26 -2.87 -4.61
N GLY A 88 -6.12 -3.87 -4.79
CA GLY A 88 -5.77 -5.28 -4.65
C GLY A 88 -4.60 -5.71 -5.54
N TYR A 89 -4.48 -5.15 -6.76
CA TYR A 89 -3.29 -5.34 -7.59
C TYR A 89 -2.05 -4.68 -7.00
N MET A 90 -2.17 -3.47 -6.43
CA MET A 90 -1.05 -2.79 -5.76
C MET A 90 -0.61 -3.55 -4.52
N LEU A 91 -1.53 -4.04 -3.68
CA LEU A 91 -1.22 -4.87 -2.51
C LEU A 91 -0.51 -6.17 -2.90
N ALA A 92 -0.91 -6.80 -4.01
CA ALA A 92 -0.23 -7.99 -4.53
C ALA A 92 1.21 -7.67 -5.00
N ILE A 93 1.41 -6.53 -5.67
CA ILE A 93 2.74 -6.05 -6.07
C ILE A 93 3.58 -5.73 -4.83
N GLU A 94 3.02 -5.06 -3.83
CA GLU A 94 3.70 -4.76 -2.56
C GLU A 94 4.12 -6.03 -1.84
N PHE A 95 3.22 -7.00 -1.70
CA PHE A 95 3.54 -8.27 -1.06
C PHE A 95 4.67 -8.99 -1.81
N GLY A 96 4.53 -9.15 -3.12
CA GLY A 96 5.52 -9.82 -3.95
C GLY A 96 6.88 -9.13 -3.90
N THR A 97 6.88 -7.80 -3.98
CA THR A 97 8.11 -6.99 -3.91
C THR A 97 8.74 -7.08 -2.53
N ALA A 98 7.96 -7.01 -1.44
CA ALA A 98 8.48 -7.13 -0.09
C ALA A 98 9.09 -8.51 0.19
N MET A 99 8.45 -9.59 -0.26
CA MET A 99 8.98 -10.95 -0.11
C MET A 99 10.25 -11.15 -0.94
N LEU A 100 10.25 -10.68 -2.19
CA LEU A 100 11.45 -10.71 -3.04
C LEU A 100 12.59 -9.89 -2.44
N TYR A 101 12.29 -8.71 -1.92
CA TYR A 101 13.25 -7.84 -1.25
C TYR A 101 13.89 -8.55 -0.06
N LEU A 102 13.07 -9.12 0.84
CA LEU A 102 13.57 -9.88 1.99
C LEU A 102 14.46 -11.04 1.56
N TYR A 103 14.03 -11.81 0.56
CA TYR A 103 14.82 -12.92 0.03
C TYR A 103 16.20 -12.47 -0.48
N ILE A 104 16.24 -11.39 -1.28
CA ILE A 104 17.50 -10.86 -1.82
C ILE A 104 18.40 -10.35 -0.70
N MET A 105 17.85 -9.62 0.28
CA MET A 105 18.66 -9.04 1.36
C MET A 105 19.19 -10.11 2.32
N LEU A 106 18.42 -11.17 2.60
CA LEU A 106 18.89 -12.32 3.40
C LEU A 106 20.02 -13.11 2.72
N ASN A 107 20.08 -13.09 1.39
CA ASN A 107 21.11 -13.77 0.58
C ASN A 107 22.16 -12.78 0.04
N SER A 108 22.15 -11.53 0.50
CA SER A 108 23.09 -10.51 0.03
C SER A 108 24.52 -10.84 0.48
N PRO A 109 25.55 -10.57 -0.34
CA PRO A 109 26.94 -10.68 0.10
C PRO A 109 27.30 -9.65 1.18
N SER A 110 26.53 -8.56 1.31
CA SER A 110 26.72 -7.57 2.37
C SER A 110 26.18 -8.08 3.71
N GLU A 111 27.06 -8.15 4.72
CA GLU A 111 26.67 -8.53 6.07
C GLU A 111 25.67 -7.55 6.69
N VAL A 112 25.82 -6.25 6.42
CA VAL A 112 24.93 -5.19 6.90
C VAL A 112 23.52 -5.35 6.31
N ALA A 113 23.40 -5.64 5.02
CA ALA A 113 22.11 -5.89 4.37
C ALA A 113 21.42 -7.14 4.94
N ARG A 114 22.19 -8.22 5.16
CA ARG A 114 21.70 -9.44 5.79
C ARG A 114 21.22 -9.20 7.22
N ALA A 115 22.00 -8.50 8.03
CA ALA A 115 21.63 -8.16 9.41
C ALA A 115 20.34 -7.32 9.44
N SER A 116 20.22 -6.33 8.55
CA SER A 116 19.00 -5.52 8.39
C SER A 116 17.77 -6.39 8.11
N ALA A 117 17.90 -7.33 7.16
CA ALA A 117 16.83 -8.24 6.80
C ALA A 117 16.48 -9.23 7.92
N GLN A 118 17.47 -9.69 8.69
CA GLN A 118 17.25 -10.54 9.86
C GLN A 118 16.51 -9.78 10.97
N ILE A 119 16.87 -8.53 11.25
CA ILE A 119 16.15 -7.68 12.22
C ILE A 119 14.69 -7.47 11.77
N LEU A 120 14.49 -7.23 10.47
CA LEU A 120 13.17 -7.03 9.89
C LEU A 120 12.29 -8.28 9.95
N ALA A 121 12.84 -9.45 9.61
CA ALA A 121 12.08 -10.69 9.49
C ALA A 121 11.94 -11.47 10.81
N PHE A 122 12.95 -11.44 11.67
CA PHE A 122 13.05 -12.27 12.89
C PHE A 122 13.43 -11.50 14.15
N GLY A 123 13.84 -10.23 14.04
CA GLY A 123 14.26 -9.41 15.17
C GLY A 123 13.15 -8.54 15.73
N GLU A 124 13.55 -7.40 16.29
CA GLU A 124 12.67 -6.46 17.00
C GLU A 124 11.59 -5.83 16.12
N LEU A 125 11.84 -5.73 14.81
CA LEU A 125 10.87 -5.18 13.85
C LEU A 125 9.91 -6.24 13.30
N ALA A 126 10.14 -7.54 13.55
CA ALA A 126 9.33 -8.62 13.02
C ALA A 126 7.84 -8.54 13.39
N PRO A 127 7.44 -8.17 14.62
CA PRO A 127 6.01 -8.01 14.96
C PRO A 127 5.33 -6.91 14.14
N LEU A 128 6.03 -5.80 13.89
CA LEU A 128 5.50 -4.69 13.08
C LEU A 128 5.47 -5.05 11.59
N PHE A 129 6.47 -5.77 11.10
CA PHE A 129 6.54 -6.22 9.73
C PHE A 129 5.46 -7.27 9.42
N TRP A 130 5.42 -8.37 10.17
CA TRP A 130 4.46 -9.45 9.91
C TRP A 130 3.04 -9.11 10.36
N GLY A 131 2.89 -8.54 11.55
CA GLY A 131 1.58 -8.21 12.11
C GLY A 131 1.01 -6.91 11.54
N GLY A 132 1.80 -5.84 11.57
CA GLY A 132 1.38 -4.51 11.14
C GLY A 132 1.31 -4.35 9.63
N PHE A 133 2.37 -4.69 8.91
CA PHE A 133 2.41 -4.54 7.47
C PHE A 133 1.76 -5.72 6.74
N VAL A 134 2.26 -6.95 6.93
CA VAL A 134 1.79 -8.10 6.13
C VAL A 134 0.36 -8.48 6.49
N PHE A 135 0.07 -8.69 7.78
CA PHE A 135 -1.26 -9.14 8.19
C PHE A 135 -2.30 -8.02 8.09
N LEU A 136 -2.10 -6.91 8.82
CA LEU A 136 -3.06 -5.81 8.87
C LEU A 136 -3.09 -4.99 7.56
N GLY A 137 -1.94 -4.76 6.92
CA GLY A 137 -1.83 -3.92 5.73
C GLY A 137 -2.12 -4.60 4.41
N LEU A 138 -1.93 -5.93 4.31
CA LEU A 138 -2.09 -6.67 3.05
C LEU A 138 -3.18 -7.75 3.16
N ILE A 139 -3.04 -8.69 4.09
CA ILE A 139 -3.94 -9.87 4.17
C ILE A 139 -5.37 -9.45 4.50
N VAL A 140 -5.57 -8.62 5.53
CA VAL A 140 -6.90 -8.18 5.96
C VAL A 140 -7.64 -7.44 4.84
N PRO A 141 -7.07 -6.41 4.20
CA PRO A 141 -7.71 -5.73 3.06
C PRO A 141 -7.99 -6.67 1.89
N MET A 142 -7.04 -7.51 1.49
CA MET A 142 -7.24 -8.47 0.39
C MET A 142 -8.38 -9.46 0.69
N ALA A 143 -8.46 -9.96 1.92
CA ALA A 143 -9.54 -10.85 2.34
C ALA A 143 -10.90 -10.13 2.30
N LEU A 144 -10.96 -8.86 2.73
CA LEU A 144 -12.17 -8.05 2.63
C LEU A 144 -12.60 -7.88 1.16
N VAL A 145 -11.68 -7.54 0.26
CA VAL A 145 -11.98 -7.41 -1.18
C VAL A 145 -12.46 -8.73 -1.78
N ALA A 146 -11.82 -9.84 -1.44
CA ALA A 146 -12.23 -11.17 -1.92
C ALA A 146 -13.62 -11.57 -1.39
N LEU A 147 -13.91 -11.31 -0.12
CA LEU A 147 -15.24 -11.52 0.46
C LEU A 147 -16.29 -10.65 -0.23
N LEU A 148 -15.96 -9.39 -0.53
CA LEU A 148 -16.84 -8.46 -1.22
C LEU A 148 -17.14 -8.93 -2.65
N ALA A 149 -16.11 -9.44 -3.36
CA ALA A 149 -16.25 -9.98 -4.71
C ALA A 149 -17.07 -11.27 -4.74
N TRP A 150 -16.87 -12.18 -3.76
CA TRP A 150 -17.51 -13.50 -3.75
C TRP A 150 -18.99 -13.46 -3.36
N LYS A 151 -19.38 -12.69 -2.33
CA LYS A 151 -20.77 -12.65 -1.86
C LYS A 151 -21.73 -11.92 -2.81
N GLY A 152 -21.23 -11.27 -3.86
CA GLY A 152 -22.04 -10.67 -4.90
C GLY A 152 -22.91 -9.50 -4.41
N ARG A 153 -23.50 -8.78 -5.37
CA ARG A 153 -24.28 -7.54 -5.19
C ARG A 153 -25.65 -7.77 -4.51
N THR A 154 -25.73 -8.57 -3.46
CA THR A 154 -26.97 -8.77 -2.70
C THR A 154 -27.36 -7.47 -1.96
N ALA A 155 -28.64 -7.12 -1.93
CA ALA A 155 -29.12 -5.84 -1.42
C ALA A 155 -28.70 -5.52 0.04
N ALA A 156 -28.57 -6.54 0.90
CA ALA A 156 -28.06 -6.38 2.26
C ALA A 156 -26.57 -5.97 2.31
N PHE A 157 -25.80 -6.44 1.34
CA PHE A 157 -24.35 -6.26 1.27
C PHE A 157 -23.97 -4.86 0.73
N ILE A 158 -24.84 -4.25 -0.06
CA ILE A 158 -24.71 -2.85 -0.52
C ILE A 158 -24.68 -1.86 0.65
N ARG A 159 -25.41 -2.13 1.74
CA ARG A 159 -25.40 -1.27 2.94
C ARG A 159 -24.10 -1.42 3.74
N LEU A 160 -23.55 -2.63 3.79
CA LEU A 160 -22.31 -2.94 4.50
C LEU A 160 -21.06 -2.48 3.75
N TYR A 161 -21.17 -2.17 2.46
CA TYR A 161 -20.03 -1.77 1.63
C TYR A 161 -19.30 -0.53 2.19
N ALA A 162 -20.02 0.54 2.53
CA ALA A 162 -19.41 1.78 3.02
C ALA A 162 -18.59 1.60 4.33
N PRO A 163 -19.11 0.96 5.41
CA PRO A 163 -18.31 0.72 6.60
C PRO A 163 -17.16 -0.26 6.36
N LEU A 164 -17.33 -1.29 5.52
CA LEU A 164 -16.23 -2.20 5.17
C LEU A 164 -15.12 -1.47 4.42
N MET A 165 -15.46 -0.55 3.52
CA MET A 165 -14.48 0.30 2.83
C MET A 165 -13.69 1.15 3.80
N ILE A 166 -14.36 1.77 4.78
CA ILE A 166 -13.68 2.59 5.78
C ILE A 166 -12.66 1.75 6.54
N VAL A 167 -13.05 0.54 6.98
CA VAL A 167 -12.15 -0.36 7.69
C VAL A 167 -10.98 -0.79 6.78
N ALA A 168 -11.25 -1.23 5.55
CA ALA A 168 -10.21 -1.64 4.60
C ALA A 168 -9.22 -0.49 4.32
N SER A 169 -9.72 0.71 4.05
CA SER A 169 -8.87 1.87 3.79
C SER A 169 -8.03 2.26 5.01
N LEU A 170 -8.57 2.20 6.22
CA LEU A 170 -7.80 2.42 7.45
C LEU A 170 -6.71 1.37 7.65
N CYS A 171 -7.02 0.09 7.41
CA CYS A 171 -6.05 -0.99 7.47
C CYS A 171 -4.88 -0.77 6.49
N VAL A 172 -5.17 -0.42 5.23
CA VAL A 172 -4.14 -0.12 4.21
C VAL A 172 -3.31 1.11 4.58
N LEU A 173 -3.95 2.19 5.06
CA LEU A 173 -3.24 3.41 5.49
C LEU A 173 -2.27 3.13 6.65
N ILE A 174 -2.73 2.39 7.67
CA ILE A 174 -1.92 1.99 8.81
C ILE A 174 -0.80 1.03 8.37
N GLY A 175 -1.15 0.04 7.54
CA GLY A 175 -0.20 -0.92 6.98
C GLY A 175 0.90 -0.26 6.15
N GLY A 176 0.54 0.72 5.32
CA GLY A 176 1.50 1.52 4.54
C GLY A 176 2.42 2.37 5.43
N ALA A 177 1.94 2.86 6.57
CA ALA A 177 2.78 3.55 7.56
C ALA A 177 3.76 2.57 8.22
N PHE A 178 3.29 1.38 8.62
CA PHE A 178 4.17 0.33 9.17
C PHE A 178 5.20 -0.15 8.17
N MET A 179 4.83 -0.32 6.89
CA MET A 179 5.77 -0.68 5.83
C MET A 179 6.92 0.34 5.78
N ARG A 180 6.60 1.62 5.62
CA ARG A 180 7.61 2.70 5.54
C ARG A 180 8.49 2.73 6.78
N TYR A 181 7.88 2.62 7.97
CA TYR A 181 8.60 2.59 9.23
C TYR A 181 9.58 1.42 9.32
N CYS A 182 9.12 0.21 8.98
CA CYS A 182 9.93 -1.00 9.07
C CYS A 182 11.12 -0.97 8.11
N PHE A 183 10.92 -0.60 6.84
CA PHE A 183 12.00 -0.57 5.85
C PHE A 183 13.01 0.57 6.10
N LEU A 184 12.55 1.70 6.63
CA LEU A 184 13.46 2.78 7.01
C LEU A 184 14.27 2.40 8.26
N LEU A 185 13.66 1.88 9.32
CA LEU A 185 14.43 1.53 10.52
C LEU A 185 15.33 0.31 10.33
N ALA A 186 14.89 -0.69 9.55
CA ALA A 186 15.69 -1.87 9.30
C ALA A 186 17.04 -1.52 8.66
N GLY A 187 17.10 -0.51 7.78
CA GLY A 187 18.35 -0.05 7.20
C GLY A 187 19.24 0.78 8.13
N GLN A 188 18.70 1.32 9.22
CA GLN A 188 19.47 2.14 10.18
C GLN A 188 20.06 1.32 11.32
N LEU A 189 19.31 0.32 11.82
CA LEU A 189 19.65 -0.38 13.07
C LEU A 189 21.02 -1.11 13.06
N PRO A 190 21.43 -1.82 11.99
CA PRO A 190 22.71 -2.54 11.98
C PRO A 190 23.96 -1.66 11.96
N VAL A 191 23.82 -0.35 11.79
CA VAL A 191 24.94 0.60 11.75
C VAL A 191 25.21 1.21 13.12
N ILE A 192 24.16 1.27 13.95
CA ILE A 192 24.20 1.92 15.27
C ILE A 192 24.56 0.91 16.37
N ARG A 193 24.50 -0.39 16.09
CA ARG A 193 24.92 -1.49 16.96
C ARG A 193 26.25 -2.05 16.51
#